data_AF-A0AAW9J344-F1
#
_entry.id   AF-A0AAW9J344-F1
#
_cell.length_a   1.000
_cell.length_b   1.000
_cell.length_c   1.000
_cell.angle_alpha   90.00
_cell.angle_beta   90.00
_cell.angle_gamma   90.00
#
_symmetry.space_group_name_H-M   'P 1'
#
loop_
_entity.id
_entity.type
_entity.pdbx_description
1 polymer ?
#
loop_
_entity_poly.entity_id
_entity_poly.type
_entity_poly.pdbx_seq_one_letter_code
_entity_poly.pdbx_strand_id
1 'polypeptide(L)'
;MDKVNVLYVNNEASQGGAAFEDFINRKELNDIIEPKKIDTVDEGKKLIQNRKYDALVIYDEELDGKLQVVGSDYNQLGVSIVKSIIDTYSSSANSFEALGKIHAKDFSFTKYDNLKEEIITVSGKKPSAIDYYSVTMLVMIIMYGSIYANFAIDKSYYSTVGNKIKSSPVRLADMFIGEGIGVVITIMLQVIILLLVSNFAFGVNFGSSIPVILLTAFSLS
;
A
#
# COMPACT_ATOMS: atom_id res chain seq x y z
N MET A 1 -1.46 -6.42 14.05
CA MET A 1 -1.57 -7.27 12.83
C MET A 1 -1.82 -8.68 13.32
N ASP A 2 -2.66 -9.44 12.62
CA ASP A 2 -2.87 -10.84 12.98
C ASP A 2 -1.59 -11.64 12.73
N LYS A 3 -1.26 -12.59 13.60
CA LYS A 3 -0.03 -13.40 13.46
C LYS A 3 -0.19 -14.39 12.32
N VAL A 4 0.89 -14.62 11.57
CA VAL A 4 0.87 -15.61 10.48
C VAL A 4 1.10 -17.01 11.07
N ASN A 5 0.18 -17.94 10.82
CA ASN A 5 0.29 -19.31 11.33
C ASN A 5 1.18 -20.13 10.41
N VAL A 6 2.33 -20.58 10.92
CA VAL A 6 3.37 -21.24 10.11
C VAL A 6 3.56 -22.67 10.60
N LEU A 7 3.53 -23.62 9.69
CA LEU A 7 3.98 -24.98 9.93
C LEU A 7 5.43 -25.13 9.48
N TYR A 8 6.23 -25.89 10.21
CA TYR A 8 7.55 -26.28 9.72
C TYR A 8 7.80 -27.78 9.91
N VAL A 9 8.47 -28.38 8.93
CA VAL A 9 8.96 -29.76 8.96
C VAL A 9 10.47 -29.73 9.03
N ASN A 10 11.03 -30.37 10.04
CA ASN A 10 12.46 -30.64 10.15
C ASN A 10 12.63 -32.09 10.62
N ASN A 11 12.90 -32.98 9.67
CA ASN A 11 13.07 -34.42 9.92
C ASN A 11 14.55 -34.82 10.05
N GLU A 12 15.47 -33.86 9.93
CA GLU A 12 16.89 -34.12 9.98
C GLU A 12 17.51 -33.65 11.31
N ALA A 13 18.22 -34.56 11.97
CA ALA A 13 19.00 -34.27 13.17
C ALA A 13 20.36 -33.62 12.84
N SER A 14 20.42 -32.84 11.76
CA SER A 14 21.64 -32.20 11.30
C SER A 14 21.92 -30.90 12.07
N GLN A 15 23.17 -30.44 12.06
CA GLN A 15 23.53 -29.15 12.66
C GLN A 15 22.78 -27.97 12.01
N GLY A 16 22.45 -28.07 10.71
CA GLY A 16 21.67 -27.07 10.01
C GLY A 16 20.19 -27.08 10.40
N GLY A 17 19.61 -28.26 10.64
CA GLY A 17 18.25 -28.41 11.14
C GLY A 17 18.07 -27.84 12.55
N ALA A 18 19.02 -28.10 13.45
CA ALA A 18 19.02 -27.51 14.80
C ALA A 18 19.12 -25.97 14.77
N ALA A 19 20.01 -25.43 13.94
CA ALA A 19 20.16 -23.98 13.78
C ALA A 19 18.90 -23.31 13.20
N PHE A 20 18.20 -24.01 12.29
CA PHE A 20 16.93 -23.55 11.74
C PHE A 20 15.81 -23.56 12.78
N GLU A 21 15.73 -24.61 13.60
CA GLU A 21 14.75 -24.72 14.69
C GLU A 21 14.96 -23.64 15.76
N ASP A 22 16.21 -23.31 16.07
CA ASP A 22 16.54 -22.17 16.93
C ASP A 22 16.18 -20.82 16.30
N PHE A 23 16.33 -20.69 14.98
CA PHE A 23 15.97 -19.47 14.24
C PHE A 23 14.47 -19.22 14.21
N ILE A 24 13.67 -20.21 13.82
CA ILE A 24 12.21 -20.04 13.65
C ILE A 24 11.51 -19.75 15.00
N ASN A 25 12.08 -20.23 16.11
CA ASN A 25 11.54 -20.04 17.46
C ASN A 25 12.10 -18.79 18.20
N ARG A 26 12.81 -17.89 17.50
CA ARG A 26 13.33 -16.66 18.13
C ARG A 26 12.20 -15.76 18.61
N LYS A 27 12.39 -15.17 19.79
CA LYS A 27 11.42 -14.23 20.40
C LYS A 27 11.07 -13.05 19.48
N GLU A 28 12.02 -12.60 18.67
CA GLU A 28 11.87 -11.52 17.69
C GLU A 28 10.86 -11.87 16.58
N LEU A 29 10.70 -13.16 16.28
CA LEU A 29 9.78 -13.66 15.25
C LEU A 29 8.38 -13.94 15.80
N ASN A 30 8.22 -14.15 17.11
CA ASN A 30 6.93 -14.50 17.75
C ASN A 30 5.86 -13.41 17.66
N ASP A 31 6.26 -12.16 17.36
CA ASP A 31 5.34 -11.04 17.12
C ASP A 31 4.79 -11.03 15.69
N ILE A 32 5.39 -11.81 14.77
CA ILE A 32 5.11 -11.81 13.33
C ILE A 32 4.57 -13.18 12.89
N ILE A 33 5.17 -14.27 13.37
CA ILE A 33 4.83 -15.65 13.02
C ILE A 33 4.54 -16.50 14.27
N GLU A 34 3.66 -17.49 14.12
CA GLU A 34 3.39 -18.52 15.13
C GLU A 34 3.81 -19.89 14.55
N PRO A 35 5.05 -20.34 14.82
CA PRO A 35 5.59 -21.57 14.26
C PRO A 35 5.08 -22.81 15.00
N LYS A 36 4.71 -23.85 14.25
CA LYS A 36 4.34 -25.15 14.79
C LYS A 36 5.02 -26.29 14.02
N LYS A 37 5.70 -27.16 14.76
CA LYS A 37 6.38 -28.34 14.20
C LYS A 37 5.38 -29.40 13.76
N ILE A 38 5.66 -30.03 12.62
CA ILE A 38 4.93 -31.19 12.11
C ILE A 38 5.91 -32.21 11.51
N ASP A 39 5.62 -33.50 11.65
CA ASP A 39 6.56 -34.57 11.27
C ASP A 39 6.44 -34.94 9.78
N THR A 40 5.30 -34.64 9.14
CA THR A 40 5.00 -35.07 7.76
C THR A 40 4.58 -33.92 6.87
N VAL A 41 5.29 -33.76 5.74
CA VAL A 41 5.00 -32.74 4.70
C VAL A 41 3.57 -32.87 4.13
N ASP A 42 3.08 -34.09 3.94
CA ASP A 42 1.73 -34.35 3.41
C ASP A 42 0.62 -33.91 4.37
N GLU A 43 0.86 -33.99 5.68
CA GLU A 43 -0.07 -33.47 6.68
C GLU A 43 -0.07 -31.94 6.65
N GLY A 44 1.12 -31.32 6.51
CA GLY A 44 1.26 -29.87 6.37
C GLY A 44 0.52 -29.31 5.15
N LYS A 45 0.63 -29.98 3.99
CA LYS A 45 -0.09 -29.60 2.76
C LYS A 45 -1.61 -29.68 2.93
N LYS A 46 -2.12 -30.72 3.60
CA LYS A 46 -3.55 -30.85 3.90
C LYS A 46 -4.04 -29.76 4.86
N LEU A 47 -3.23 -29.39 5.85
CA LEU A 47 -3.58 -28.36 6.83
C LEU A 47 -3.61 -26.95 6.23
N ILE A 48 -2.75 -26.68 5.25
CA ILE A 48 -2.80 -25.46 4.42
C ILE A 48 -4.04 -25.45 3.53
N GLN A 49 -4.34 -26.56 2.85
CA GLN A 49 -5.54 -26.68 2.01
C GLN A 49 -6.84 -26.52 2.81
N ASN A 50 -6.85 -26.99 4.06
CA ASN A 50 -7.96 -26.84 5.00
C ASN A 50 -8.05 -25.43 5.64
N ARG A 51 -7.27 -24.45 5.16
CA ARG A 51 -7.26 -23.04 5.60
C ARG A 51 -6.95 -22.83 7.09
N LYS A 52 -6.30 -23.79 7.74
CA LYS A 52 -5.92 -23.67 9.16
C LYS A 52 -4.55 -23.02 9.37
N TYR A 53 -3.71 -23.02 8.33
CA TYR A 53 -2.36 -22.47 8.37
C TYR A 53 -2.04 -21.76 7.05
N ASP A 54 -1.15 -20.78 7.13
CA ASP A 54 -0.87 -19.85 6.04
C ASP A 54 0.34 -20.28 5.20
N ALA A 55 1.35 -20.87 5.84
CA ALA A 55 2.58 -21.31 5.19
C ALA A 55 3.17 -22.58 5.82
N LEU A 56 3.87 -23.38 5.02
CA LEU A 56 4.62 -24.58 5.40
C LEU A 56 6.07 -24.39 4.97
N VAL A 57 6.99 -24.47 5.91
CA VAL A 57 8.43 -24.44 5.66
C VAL A 57 8.96 -25.86 5.76
N ILE A 58 9.65 -26.33 4.72
CA ILE A 58 10.26 -27.66 4.65
C ILE A 58 11.77 -27.46 4.69
N TYR A 59 12.41 -28.05 5.68
CA TYR A 59 13.86 -28.15 5.76
C TYR A 59 14.31 -29.54 5.32
N ASP A 60 15.22 -29.61 4.36
CA ASP A 60 15.72 -30.85 3.75
C ASP A 60 17.12 -30.59 3.19
N GLU A 61 18.14 -31.34 3.66
CA GLU A 61 19.53 -31.13 3.23
C GLU A 61 19.80 -31.61 1.79
N GLU A 62 18.96 -32.47 1.22
CA GLU A 62 19.10 -32.97 -0.15
C GLU A 62 18.57 -31.99 -1.21
N LEU A 63 17.82 -30.95 -0.80
CA LEU A 63 17.28 -29.94 -1.70
C LEU A 63 18.29 -28.84 -2.00
N ASP A 64 18.43 -28.49 -3.28
CA ASP A 64 19.21 -27.32 -3.71
C ASP A 64 18.58 -26.05 -3.10
N GLY A 65 19.27 -25.45 -2.11
CA GLY A 65 18.76 -24.34 -1.30
C GLY A 65 18.28 -24.69 0.12
N LYS A 66 18.32 -25.97 0.54
CA LYS A 66 18.05 -26.54 1.89
C LYS A 66 16.70 -26.22 2.56
N LEU A 67 15.94 -25.27 2.02
CA LEU A 67 14.71 -24.72 2.58
C LEU A 67 13.70 -24.45 1.46
N GLN A 68 12.49 -24.95 1.59
CA GLN A 68 11.37 -24.66 0.69
C GLN A 68 10.17 -24.12 1.46
N VAL A 69 9.53 -23.09 0.92
CA VAL A 69 8.29 -22.52 1.49
C VAL A 69 7.12 -22.83 0.57
N VAL A 70 6.15 -23.59 1.08
CA VAL A 70 4.87 -23.88 0.42
C VAL A 70 3.81 -23.02 1.07
N GLY A 71 3.23 -22.09 0.31
CA GLY A 71 2.23 -21.15 0.80
C GLY A 71 0.79 -21.55 0.50
N SER A 72 -0.14 -21.00 1.28
CA SER A 72 -1.57 -21.00 0.97
C SER A 72 -1.90 -19.98 -0.12
N ASP A 73 -2.74 -20.36 -1.10
CA ASP A 73 -3.24 -19.43 -2.12
C ASP A 73 -4.12 -18.30 -1.55
N TYR A 74 -4.64 -18.48 -0.33
CA TYR A 74 -5.60 -17.57 0.30
C TYR A 74 -4.94 -16.43 1.09
N ASN A 75 -3.74 -16.64 1.64
CA ASN A 75 -3.02 -15.65 2.44
C ASN A 75 -1.64 -15.34 1.85
N GLN A 76 -1.63 -14.83 0.62
CA GLN A 76 -0.40 -14.53 -0.12
C GLN A 76 0.50 -13.52 0.60
N LEU A 77 -0.08 -12.60 1.39
CA LEU A 77 0.68 -11.65 2.20
C LEU A 77 1.42 -12.35 3.34
N GLY A 78 0.74 -13.21 4.11
CA GLY A 78 1.37 -14.01 5.15
C GLY A 78 2.47 -14.92 4.60
N VAL A 79 2.19 -15.58 3.47
CA VAL A 79 3.18 -16.40 2.74
C VAL A 79 4.39 -15.59 2.33
N SER A 80 4.20 -14.37 1.81
CA SER A 80 5.31 -13.52 1.37
C SER A 80 6.19 -13.09 2.54
N ILE A 81 5.59 -12.76 3.69
CA ILE A 81 6.34 -12.43 4.92
C ILE A 81 7.20 -13.63 5.34
N VAL A 82 6.61 -14.82 5.43
CA VAL A 82 7.32 -16.04 5.82
C VAL A 82 8.43 -16.35 4.82
N LYS A 83 8.14 -16.26 3.52
CA LYS A 83 9.13 -16.45 2.47
C LYS A 83 10.31 -15.49 2.61
N SER A 84 10.07 -14.19 2.83
CA SER A 84 11.16 -13.22 3.04
C SER A 84 12.02 -13.55 4.25
N ILE A 85 11.42 -14.00 5.36
CA ILE A 85 12.16 -14.43 6.57
C ILE A 85 13.04 -15.64 6.25
N ILE A 86 12.49 -16.65 5.58
CA ILE A 86 13.22 -17.88 5.21
C ILE A 86 14.32 -17.61 4.17
N ASP A 87 14.03 -16.81 3.14
CA ASP A 87 14.99 -16.44 2.10
C ASP A 87 16.19 -15.68 2.70
N THR A 88 15.93 -14.77 3.64
CA THR A 88 16.99 -14.04 4.37
C THR A 88 17.86 -14.97 5.20
N TYR A 89 17.25 -15.94 5.89
CA TYR A 89 17.98 -16.95 6.64
C TYR A 89 18.82 -17.85 5.73
N SER A 90 18.24 -18.37 4.64
CA SER A 90 18.95 -19.22 3.67
C SER A 90 20.12 -18.48 3.01
N SER A 91 19.91 -17.23 2.58
CA SER A 91 20.97 -16.39 2.02
C SER A 91 22.11 -16.15 3.03
N SER A 92 21.77 -15.90 4.29
CA SER A 92 22.75 -15.74 5.36
C SER A 92 23.53 -17.03 5.59
N ALA A 93 22.83 -18.16 5.77
CA ALA A 93 23.44 -19.48 5.98
C ALA A 93 24.36 -19.90 4.82
N ASN A 94 23.93 -19.71 3.57
CA ASN A 94 24.74 -19.98 2.38
C ASN A 94 25.98 -19.09 2.31
N SER A 95 25.85 -17.82 2.71
CA SER A 95 26.99 -16.89 2.80
C SER A 95 27.99 -17.35 3.85
N PHE A 96 27.53 -17.77 5.03
CA PHE A 96 28.38 -18.34 6.08
C PHE A 96 29.09 -19.62 5.63
N GLU A 97 28.38 -20.52 4.94
CA GLU A 97 28.96 -21.75 4.41
C GLU A 97 30.04 -21.46 3.36
N ALA A 98 29.80 -20.52 2.45
CA ALA A 98 30.78 -20.10 1.45
C ALA A 98 32.02 -19.48 2.09
N LEU A 99 31.85 -18.64 3.11
CA LEU A 99 32.96 -18.04 3.86
C LEU A 99 33.79 -19.11 4.61
N GLY A 100 33.15 -20.13 5.17
CA GLY A 100 33.82 -21.26 5.80
C GLY A 100 34.66 -22.08 4.82
N LYS A 101 34.17 -22.31 3.60
CA LYS A 101 34.89 -22.99 2.51
C LYS A 101 36.13 -22.22 2.05
N ILE A 102 36.14 -20.90 2.17
CA ILE A 102 37.26 -20.03 1.73
C ILE A 102 38.39 -19.97 2.79
N HIS A 103 38.26 -20.63 3.96
CA HIS A 103 39.27 -20.60 5.04
C HIS A 103 39.69 -19.16 5.44
N ALA A 104 38.75 -18.22 5.36
CA ALA A 104 38.98 -16.87 5.86
C ALA A 104 39.10 -16.94 7.39
N LYS A 105 40.34 -16.85 7.86
CA LYS A 105 40.75 -16.87 9.25
C LYS A 105 40.19 -15.61 9.94
N ASP A 106 39.49 -15.81 11.05
CA ASP A 106 38.90 -14.80 11.95
C ASP A 106 37.67 -14.03 11.43
N PHE A 107 36.49 -14.64 11.60
CA PHE A 107 35.20 -13.92 11.58
C PHE A 107 34.81 -13.49 12.99
N SER A 108 35.37 -12.38 13.47
CA SER A 108 34.84 -11.68 14.64
C SER A 108 33.71 -10.74 14.19
N PHE A 109 32.45 -11.17 14.32
CA PHE A 109 31.30 -10.27 14.14
C PHE A 109 31.23 -9.29 15.29
N THR A 110 31.75 -8.09 15.08
CA THR A 110 31.46 -6.96 15.95
C THR A 110 30.04 -6.51 15.64
N LYS A 111 29.10 -6.84 16.52
CA LYS A 111 27.74 -6.29 16.49
C LYS A 111 27.83 -4.81 16.79
N TYR A 112 27.95 -4.00 15.74
CA TYR A 112 27.87 -2.56 15.86
C TYR A 112 26.40 -2.19 16.06
N ASP A 113 26.05 -1.78 17.27
CA ASP A 113 24.75 -1.21 17.60
C ASP A 113 24.68 0.27 17.14
N ASN A 114 25.05 0.48 15.87
CA ASN A 114 25.10 1.81 15.24
C ASN A 114 23.75 2.19 14.61
N LEU A 115 22.75 1.31 14.70
CA LEU A 115 21.38 1.60 14.31
C LEU A 115 20.68 2.27 15.50
N LYS A 116 20.89 3.58 15.63
CA LYS A 116 19.91 4.40 16.36
C LYS A 116 18.65 4.42 15.50
N GLU A 117 17.63 3.67 15.91
CA GLU A 117 16.25 3.95 15.51
C GLU A 117 15.86 5.32 16.10
N GLU A 118 16.28 6.39 15.44
CA GLU A 118 15.54 7.64 15.51
C GLU A 118 14.26 7.40 14.72
N ILE A 119 13.17 7.13 15.45
CA ILE A 119 11.85 7.37 14.91
C ILE A 119 11.85 8.86 14.56
N ILE A 120 12.03 9.16 13.27
CA ILE A 120 11.81 10.50 12.74
C ILE A 120 10.32 10.75 12.93
N THR A 121 9.97 11.19 14.13
CA THR A 121 8.66 11.72 14.42
C THR A 121 8.68 13.03 13.68
N VAL A 122 8.26 12.99 12.41
CA VAL A 122 8.00 14.19 11.64
C VAL A 122 7.09 15.02 12.53
N SER A 123 7.62 16.11 13.08
CA SER A 123 6.86 17.00 13.96
C SER A 123 5.75 17.61 13.12
N GLY A 124 4.59 16.94 13.10
CA GLY A 124 3.48 17.24 12.20
C GLY A 124 2.45 16.11 12.18
N LYS A 125 1.22 16.44 11.77
CA LYS A 125 0.19 15.42 11.55
C LYS A 125 0.59 14.56 10.36
N LYS A 126 0.73 13.24 10.56
CA LYS A 126 0.91 12.29 9.46
C LYS A 126 -0.36 12.30 8.60
N PRO A 127 -0.24 12.48 7.27
CA PRO A 127 -1.40 12.43 6.39
C PRO A 127 -2.13 11.09 6.57
N SER A 128 -3.40 11.17 6.94
CA SER A 128 -4.29 10.03 7.05
C SER A 128 -4.82 9.65 5.65
N ALA A 129 -5.33 8.43 5.49
CA ALA A 129 -5.96 8.00 4.24
C ALA A 129 -7.10 8.95 3.80
N ILE A 130 -7.80 9.56 4.77
CA ILE A 130 -8.88 10.52 4.53
C ILE A 130 -8.35 11.84 3.93
N ASP A 131 -7.12 12.25 4.28
CA ASP A 131 -6.50 13.45 3.72
C ASP A 131 -6.23 13.25 2.21
N TYR A 132 -5.69 12.09 1.83
CA TYR A 132 -5.50 11.72 0.42
C TYR A 132 -6.81 11.60 -0.33
N TYR A 133 -7.81 10.96 0.28
CA TYR A 133 -9.12 10.80 -0.34
C TYR A 133 -9.80 12.15 -0.62
N SER A 134 -9.67 13.11 0.30
CA SER A 134 -10.22 14.46 0.13
C SER A 134 -9.60 15.20 -1.05
N VAL A 135 -8.28 15.03 -1.27
CA VAL A 135 -7.60 15.58 -2.46
C VAL A 135 -8.12 14.92 -3.74
N THR A 136 -8.31 13.60 -3.75
CA THR A 136 -8.86 12.92 -4.93
C THR A 136 -10.28 13.37 -5.25
N MET A 137 -11.12 13.61 -4.24
CA MET A 137 -12.47 14.16 -4.44
C MET A 137 -12.43 15.56 -5.02
N LEU A 138 -11.50 16.41 -4.58
CA LEU A 138 -11.31 17.75 -5.14
C LEU A 138 -10.97 17.68 -6.64
N VAL A 139 -10.05 16.78 -7.03
CA VAL A 139 -9.70 16.56 -8.44
C VAL A 139 -10.92 16.07 -9.24
N MET A 140 -11.69 15.13 -8.70
CA MET A 140 -12.89 14.61 -9.37
C MET A 140 -13.97 15.69 -9.56
N ILE A 141 -14.19 16.56 -8.57
CA ILE A 141 -15.14 17.67 -8.69
C ILE A 141 -14.75 18.58 -9.85
N ILE A 142 -13.47 18.95 -9.95
CA ILE A 142 -13.00 19.82 -11.03
C ILE A 142 -13.15 19.09 -12.39
N MET A 143 -12.71 17.84 -12.47
CA MET A 143 -12.79 17.04 -13.71
C MET A 143 -14.23 16.87 -14.20
N TYR A 144 -15.16 16.47 -13.32
CA TYR A 144 -16.57 16.32 -13.68
C TYR A 144 -17.24 17.68 -13.92
N GLY A 145 -16.83 18.72 -13.22
CA GLY A 145 -17.25 20.10 -13.47
C GLY A 145 -16.89 20.57 -14.89
N SER A 146 -15.67 20.33 -15.36
CA SER A 146 -15.24 20.66 -16.71
C SER A 146 -16.00 19.85 -17.77
N ILE A 147 -16.28 18.56 -17.52
CA ILE A 147 -17.11 17.75 -18.41
C ILE A 147 -18.53 18.33 -18.48
N TYR A 148 -19.11 18.69 -17.34
CA TYR A 148 -20.43 19.33 -17.28
C TYR A 148 -20.44 20.67 -18.05
N ALA A 149 -19.37 21.46 -17.96
CA ALA A 149 -19.22 22.69 -18.72
C ALA A 149 -19.35 22.45 -20.24
N ASN A 150 -18.66 21.44 -20.75
CA ASN A 150 -18.72 21.07 -22.17
C ASN A 150 -20.14 20.63 -22.57
N PHE A 151 -20.79 19.78 -21.77
CA PHE A 151 -22.17 19.37 -22.03
C PHE A 151 -23.17 20.53 -21.99
N ALA A 152 -22.99 21.48 -21.07
CA ALA A 152 -23.84 22.67 -20.97
C ALA A 152 -23.72 23.53 -22.23
N ILE A 153 -22.48 23.79 -22.67
CA ILE A 153 -22.17 24.53 -23.91
C ILE A 153 -22.73 23.81 -25.15
N ASP A 154 -22.53 22.51 -25.27
CA ASP A 154 -23.05 21.71 -26.40
C ASP A 154 -24.58 21.72 -26.44
N LYS A 155 -25.22 21.54 -25.29
CA LYS A 155 -26.68 21.62 -25.17
C LYS A 155 -27.17 23.01 -25.54
N SER A 156 -26.51 24.07 -25.08
CA SER A 156 -26.87 25.45 -25.40
C SER A 156 -26.71 25.77 -26.88
N TYR A 157 -25.76 25.15 -27.57
CA TYR A 157 -25.53 25.40 -29.01
C TYR A 157 -26.44 24.56 -29.94
N TYR A 158 -26.64 23.28 -29.63
CA TYR A 158 -27.37 22.33 -30.51
C TYR A 158 -28.83 22.10 -30.14
N SER A 159 -29.28 22.53 -28.96
CA SER A 159 -30.68 22.35 -28.55
C SER A 159 -31.64 23.36 -29.19
N THR A 160 -32.93 23.08 -29.05
CA THR A 160 -34.03 24.00 -29.41
C THR A 160 -33.88 25.37 -28.75
N VAL A 161 -33.20 25.47 -27.60
CA VAL A 161 -32.91 26.75 -26.91
C VAL A 161 -31.88 27.56 -27.69
N GLY A 162 -30.81 26.94 -28.20
CA GLY A 162 -29.81 27.59 -29.03
C GLY A 162 -30.40 28.19 -30.31
N ASN A 163 -31.33 27.48 -30.96
CA ASN A 163 -32.02 27.99 -32.14
C ASN A 163 -32.91 29.21 -31.83
N LYS A 164 -33.53 29.27 -30.64
CA LYS A 164 -34.31 30.44 -30.21
C LYS A 164 -33.43 31.64 -29.87
N ILE A 165 -32.26 31.40 -29.28
CA ILE A 165 -31.29 32.46 -28.95
C ILE A 165 -30.67 33.06 -30.21
N LYS A 166 -30.42 32.25 -31.26
CA LYS A 166 -29.98 32.77 -32.57
C LYS A 166 -30.98 33.73 -33.22
N SER A 167 -32.27 33.63 -32.88
CA SER A 167 -33.32 34.55 -33.34
C SER A 167 -33.51 35.76 -32.42
N SER A 168 -32.83 35.81 -31.28
CA SER A 168 -32.87 36.92 -30.33
C SER A 168 -31.75 37.93 -30.62
N PRO A 169 -31.91 39.23 -30.28
CA PRO A 169 -30.89 40.26 -30.52
C PRO A 169 -29.71 40.19 -29.53
N VAL A 170 -29.33 38.98 -29.09
CA VAL A 170 -28.26 38.72 -28.13
C VAL A 170 -27.07 38.13 -28.85
N ARG A 171 -25.86 38.59 -28.55
CA ARG A 171 -24.64 38.07 -29.18
C ARG A 171 -24.35 36.68 -28.59
N LEU A 172 -24.06 35.71 -29.46
CA LEU A 172 -23.69 34.34 -29.05
C LEU A 172 -22.52 34.32 -28.05
N ALA A 173 -21.54 35.22 -28.21
CA ALA A 173 -20.40 35.34 -27.30
C ALA A 173 -20.82 35.66 -25.85
N ASP A 174 -21.82 36.54 -25.65
CA ASP A 174 -22.28 36.93 -24.32
C ASP A 174 -22.96 35.74 -23.60
N MET A 175 -23.62 34.86 -24.37
CA MET A 175 -24.20 33.63 -23.85
C MET A 175 -23.12 32.64 -23.39
N PHE A 176 -22.11 32.37 -24.23
CA PHE A 176 -21.02 31.45 -23.88
C PHE A 176 -20.23 31.93 -22.66
N ILE A 177 -19.95 33.24 -22.58
CA ILE A 177 -19.25 33.83 -21.43
C ILE A 177 -20.11 33.71 -20.17
N GLY A 178 -21.40 34.01 -20.24
CA GLY A 178 -22.32 33.88 -19.10
C GLY A 178 -22.42 32.44 -18.59
N GLU A 179 -22.50 31.47 -19.49
CA GLU A 179 -22.57 30.05 -19.13
C GLU A 179 -21.24 29.54 -18.55
N GLY A 180 -20.10 29.94 -19.13
CA GLY A 180 -18.78 29.65 -18.59
C GLY A 180 -18.58 30.21 -17.17
N ILE A 181 -18.93 31.48 -16.94
CA ILE A 181 -18.88 32.11 -15.61
C ILE A 181 -19.78 31.35 -14.62
N GLY A 182 -20.99 30.95 -15.04
CA GLY A 182 -21.92 30.19 -14.20
C GLY A 182 -21.35 28.84 -13.76
N VAL A 183 -20.68 28.13 -14.67
CA VAL A 183 -20.04 26.84 -14.36
C VAL A 183 -18.85 27.02 -13.42
N VAL A 184 -17.98 28.00 -13.66
CA VAL A 184 -16.84 28.32 -12.77
C VAL A 184 -17.33 28.63 -11.36
N ILE A 185 -18.37 29.48 -11.22
CA ILE A 185 -18.95 29.80 -9.91
C ILE A 185 -19.51 28.55 -9.21
N THR A 186 -20.17 27.67 -9.96
CA THR A 186 -20.74 26.43 -9.43
C THR A 186 -19.65 25.47 -8.92
N ILE A 187 -18.57 25.29 -9.68
CA ILE A 187 -17.42 24.46 -9.29
C ILE A 187 -16.73 25.07 -8.06
N MET A 188 -16.52 26.39 -8.03
CA MET A 188 -15.95 27.07 -6.86
C MET A 188 -16.78 26.86 -5.60
N LEU A 189 -18.11 26.95 -5.71
CA LEU A 189 -19.01 26.70 -4.58
C LEU A 189 -18.86 25.26 -4.06
N GLN A 190 -18.79 24.27 -4.95
CA GLN A 190 -18.59 22.87 -4.58
C GLN A 190 -17.24 22.64 -3.90
N VAL A 191 -16.16 23.24 -4.40
CA VAL A 191 -14.83 23.17 -3.79
C VAL A 191 -14.83 23.78 -2.38
N ILE A 192 -15.48 24.93 -2.19
CA ILE A 192 -15.62 25.56 -0.87
C ILE A 192 -16.38 24.65 0.09
N ILE A 193 -17.50 24.07 -0.35
CA ILE A 193 -18.29 23.14 0.46
C ILE A 193 -17.45 21.93 0.85
N LEU A 194 -16.69 21.34 -0.10
CA LEU A 194 -15.80 20.23 0.19
C LEU A 194 -14.76 20.61 1.25
N LEU A 195 -14.06 21.74 1.09
CA LEU A 195 -13.03 22.18 2.04
C LEU A 195 -13.59 22.37 3.44
N LEU A 196 -14.80 22.95 3.56
CA LEU A 196 -15.47 23.13 4.84
C LEU A 196 -15.86 21.79 5.48
N VAL A 197 -16.49 20.89 4.72
CA VAL A 197 -16.94 19.59 5.22
C VAL A 197 -15.75 18.70 5.57
N SER A 198 -14.73 18.62 4.72
CA SER A 198 -13.52 17.84 4.97
C SER A 198 -12.77 18.33 6.21
N ASN A 199 -12.67 19.65 6.40
CA ASN A 199 -12.00 20.21 7.58
C ASN A 199 -12.83 20.01 8.86
N PHE A 200 -14.12 20.35 8.84
CA PHE A 200 -14.96 20.35 10.04
C PHE A 200 -15.49 18.97 10.44
N ALA A 201 -15.93 18.15 9.48
CA ALA A 201 -16.52 16.83 9.75
C ALA A 201 -15.45 15.74 9.88
N PHE A 202 -14.37 15.83 9.11
CA PHE A 202 -13.35 14.77 9.03
C PHE A 202 -11.98 15.18 9.59
N GLY A 203 -11.82 16.43 10.03
CA GLY A 203 -10.56 16.91 10.62
C GLY A 203 -9.39 16.96 9.64
N VAL A 204 -9.68 16.97 8.34
CA VAL A 204 -8.68 16.91 7.25
C VAL A 204 -7.82 18.16 7.27
N ASN A 205 -6.51 17.96 7.27
CA ASN A 205 -5.55 19.06 7.28
C ASN A 205 -5.01 19.31 5.87
N PHE A 206 -5.56 20.32 5.19
CA PHE A 206 -5.05 20.80 3.90
C PHE A 206 -3.78 21.67 4.00
N GLY A 207 -3.17 21.74 5.20
CA GLY A 207 -2.00 22.57 5.48
C GLY A 207 -2.28 24.07 5.50
N SER A 208 -1.22 24.87 5.56
CA SER A 208 -1.31 26.34 5.50
C SER A 208 -1.63 26.89 4.09
N SER A 209 -1.75 26.01 3.09
CA SER A 209 -1.82 26.39 1.68
C SER A 209 -3.24 26.38 1.10
N ILE A 210 -4.28 26.54 1.94
CA ILE A 210 -5.68 26.65 1.49
C ILE A 210 -5.87 27.71 0.39
N PRO A 211 -5.26 28.91 0.45
CA PRO A 211 -5.38 29.90 -0.63
C PRO A 211 -4.81 29.40 -1.96
N VAL A 212 -3.75 28.60 -1.92
CA VAL A 212 -3.14 28.04 -3.13
C VAL A 212 -4.08 27.00 -3.76
N ILE A 213 -4.74 26.18 -2.94
CA ILE A 213 -5.71 25.18 -3.42
C ILE A 213 -6.89 25.87 -4.12
N LEU A 214 -7.40 26.96 -3.54
CA LEU A 214 -8.46 27.76 -4.17
C LEU A 214 -8.00 28.39 -5.49
N LEU A 215 -6.77 28.91 -5.53
CA LEU A 215 -6.21 29.50 -6.75
C LEU A 215 -6.02 28.44 -7.85
N THR A 216 -5.51 27.25 -7.50
CA THR A 216 -5.34 26.16 -8.48
C THR A 216 -6.67 25.61 -8.95
N ALA A 217 -7.66 25.53 -8.07
CA ALA A 217 -9.01 25.14 -8.46
C ALA A 217 -9.60 26.15 -9.44
N PHE A 218 -9.48 27.46 -9.16
CA PHE A 218 -9.96 28.52 -10.05
C PHE A 218 -9.26 28.53 -11.40
N SER A 219 -7.96 28.23 -11.44
CA SER A 219 -7.21 28.17 -12.69
C SER A 219 -7.59 26.97 -13.57
N LEU A 220 -8.16 25.90 -12.99
CA LEU A 220 -8.42 24.64 -13.67
C LEU A 220 -9.90 24.44 -14.04
N SER A 221 -10.80 25.12 -13.32
CA SER A 221 -12.24 25.23 -13.63
C SER A 221 -12.52 26.19 -14.77
#